data_AF-A0A526YER5-F1
#
_entry.id   AF-A0A526YER5-F1
#
_cell.length_a   1.000
_cell.length_b   1.000
_cell.length_c   1.000
_cell.angle_alpha   90.00
_cell.angle_beta   90.00
_cell.angle_gamma   90.00
#
_symmetry.space_group_name_H-M   'P 1'
#
loop_
_entity.id
_entity.type
_entity.pdbx_description
1 polymer ?
#
loop_
_entity_poly.entity_id
_entity_poly.type
_entity_poly.pdbx_seq_one_letter_code
_entity_poly.pdbx_strand_id
1 'polypeptide(L)'
;RSIDVSPPEHGETMQAIFADFERKILPGMTHWQHPRFFAYFPANAAPVSVVAEYLVSVMAAQCMLWQTSPAATELETRVVDWMR
;
A
#
# COMPACT_ATOMS: atom_id res chain seq x y z
N ARG A 1 -15.49 -16.08 14.23
CA ARG A 1 -14.62 -15.84 13.05
C ARG A 1 -15.38 -14.88 12.15
N SER A 2 -14.85 -13.69 11.88
CA SER A 2 -15.57 -12.63 11.13
C SER A 2 -15.47 -12.76 9.61
N ILE A 3 -14.55 -13.59 9.11
CA ILE A 3 -14.29 -13.82 7.69
C ILE A 3 -14.79 -15.22 7.30
N ASP A 4 -15.46 -15.31 6.15
CA ASP A 4 -16.00 -16.54 5.59
C ASP A 4 -14.89 -17.52 5.17
N VAL A 5 -15.22 -18.80 5.16
CA VAL A 5 -14.24 -19.89 4.92
C VAL A 5 -14.00 -20.18 3.44
N SER A 6 -14.86 -19.67 2.56
CA SER A 6 -14.76 -19.83 1.12
C SER A 6 -14.94 -18.47 0.43
N PRO A 7 -14.29 -18.24 -0.73
CA PRO A 7 -14.52 -17.04 -1.52
C PRO A 7 -15.96 -16.99 -2.04
N PRO A 8 -16.49 -15.79 -2.35
CA PRO A 8 -17.81 -15.66 -2.94
C PRO A 8 -17.81 -16.20 -4.37
N GLU A 9 -18.91 -16.84 -4.77
CA GLU A 9 -19.09 -17.33 -6.15
C GLU A 9 -19.35 -16.20 -7.16
N HIS A 10 -19.82 -15.05 -6.67
CA HIS A 10 -20.17 -13.88 -7.47
C HIS A 10 -19.50 -12.64 -6.91
N GLY A 11 -19.24 -11.65 -7.77
CA GLY A 11 -18.67 -10.37 -7.36
C GLY A 11 -19.60 -9.57 -6.46
N GLU A 12 -19.01 -8.77 -5.57
CA GLU A 12 -19.70 -7.86 -4.67
C GLU A 12 -19.44 -6.40 -5.04
N THR A 13 -20.30 -5.49 -4.58
CA THR A 13 -20.09 -4.06 -4.79
C THR A 13 -18.91 -3.56 -3.93
N MET A 14 -18.21 -2.53 -4.41
CA MET A 14 -17.11 -1.93 -3.65
C MET A 14 -17.60 -1.40 -2.29
N GLN A 15 -18.84 -0.92 -2.21
CA GLN A 15 -19.47 -0.45 -0.98
C GLN A 15 -19.65 -1.58 0.04
N ALA A 16 -20.08 -2.77 -0.40
CA ALA A 16 -20.22 -3.93 0.48
C ALA A 16 -18.85 -4.37 1.02
N ILE A 17 -17.85 -4.45 0.14
CA ILE A 17 -16.47 -4.79 0.52
C ILE A 17 -15.91 -3.81 1.55
N PHE A 18 -16.13 -2.51 1.35
CA PHE A 18 -15.63 -1.47 2.26
C PHE A 18 -16.36 -1.49 3.62
N ALA A 19 -17.68 -1.70 3.64
CA ALA A 19 -18.43 -1.87 4.88
C ALA A 19 -17.98 -3.10 5.68
N ASP A 20 -17.55 -4.15 4.98
CA ASP A 20 -16.95 -5.34 5.60
C ASP A 20 -15.56 -5.06 6.16
N PHE A 21 -14.73 -4.30 5.46
CA PHE A 21 -13.45 -3.83 5.99
C PHE A 21 -13.63 -3.08 7.32
N GLU A 22 -14.53 -2.10 7.37
CA GLU A 22 -14.81 -1.31 8.58
C GLU A 22 -15.35 -2.15 9.74
N ARG A 23 -16.21 -3.14 9.46
CA ARG A 23 -16.89 -3.92 10.49
C ARG A 23 -16.10 -5.14 10.96
N LYS A 24 -15.41 -5.83 10.05
CA LYS A 24 -14.81 -7.16 10.29
C LYS A 24 -13.29 -7.09 10.48
N ILE A 25 -12.61 -6.13 9.84
CA ILE A 25 -11.14 -6.06 9.78
C ILE A 25 -10.61 -4.96 10.70
N LEU A 26 -11.03 -3.72 10.46
CA LEU A 26 -10.50 -2.52 11.12
C LEU A 26 -10.49 -2.60 12.66
N PRO A 27 -11.55 -3.09 13.36
CA PRO A 27 -11.56 -3.17 14.82
C PRO A 27 -10.54 -4.15 15.41
N GLY A 28 -10.07 -5.12 14.60
CA GLY A 28 -9.07 -6.10 15.00
C GLY A 28 -7.64 -5.72 14.63
N MET A 29 -7.43 -4.60 13.92
CA MET A 29 -6.10 -4.15 13.52
C MET A 29 -5.41 -3.37 14.64
N THR A 30 -4.11 -3.58 14.79
CA THR A 30 -3.28 -2.66 15.58
C THR A 30 -3.10 -1.37 14.78
N HIS A 31 -3.51 -0.24 15.33
CA HIS A 31 -3.44 1.05 14.64
C HIS A 31 -2.04 1.67 14.74
N TRP A 32 -1.11 1.24 13.88
CA TRP A 32 0.28 1.71 13.83
C TRP A 32 0.43 3.22 13.63
N GLN A 33 -0.52 3.86 12.93
CA GLN A 33 -0.52 5.30 12.68
C GLN A 33 -1.16 6.12 13.82
N HIS A 34 -1.64 5.48 14.89
CA HIS A 34 -2.27 6.20 15.98
C HIS A 34 -1.21 6.98 16.79
N PRO A 35 -1.43 8.26 17.13
CA PRO A 35 -0.43 9.11 17.80
C PRO A 35 -0.03 8.66 19.22
N ARG A 36 -0.70 7.63 19.75
CA ARG A 36 -0.40 6.97 21.03
C ARG A 36 0.14 5.54 20.88
N PHE A 37 0.58 5.15 19.69
CA PHE A 37 1.24 3.87 19.45
C PHE A 37 2.76 4.03 19.62
N PHE A 38 3.32 3.44 20.69
CA PHE A 38 4.74 3.58 21.06
C PHE A 38 5.49 2.23 21.09
N ALA A 39 4.91 1.16 20.54
CA ALA A 39 5.57 -0.14 20.48
C ALA A 39 6.48 -0.24 19.24
N TYR A 40 7.53 -1.06 19.36
CA TYR A 40 8.48 -1.38 18.27
C TYR A 40 9.14 -0.13 17.64
N PHE A 41 9.26 -0.10 16.31
CA PHE A 41 9.72 1.04 15.53
C PHE A 41 8.54 1.60 14.72
N PRO A 42 8.43 2.94 14.58
CA PRO A 42 7.31 3.55 13.88
C PRO A 42 7.33 3.19 12.39
N ALA A 43 6.16 2.81 11.86
CA ALA A 43 5.95 2.68 10.43
C ALA A 43 5.54 4.05 9.87
N ASN A 44 6.48 4.82 9.35
CA ASN A 44 6.20 6.18 8.87
C ASN A 44 5.35 6.15 7.58
N ALA A 45 4.24 6.89 7.55
CA ALA A 45 3.40 7.07 6.36
C ALA A 45 3.20 8.57 6.08
N ALA A 46 4.15 9.18 5.36
CA ALA A 46 4.03 10.58 4.98
C ALA A 46 2.98 10.75 3.87
N PRO A 47 2.19 11.85 3.84
CA PRO A 47 1.23 12.07 2.76
C PRO A 47 1.83 11.99 1.35
N VAL A 48 3.07 12.47 1.18
CA VAL A 48 3.80 12.40 -0.08
C VAL A 48 4.15 10.96 -0.50
N SER A 49 4.40 10.05 0.45
CA SER A 49 4.69 8.65 0.12
C SER A 49 3.43 7.91 -0.33
N VAL A 50 2.26 8.26 0.22
CA VAL A 50 0.97 7.70 -0.21
C VAL A 50 0.64 8.10 -1.66
N VAL A 51 0.90 9.35 -2.03
CA VAL A 51 0.73 9.81 -3.43
C VAL A 51 1.69 9.10 -4.37
N ALA A 52 2.95 8.91 -3.96
CA ALA A 52 3.93 8.17 -4.74
C ALA A 52 3.49 6.71 -4.97
N GLU A 53 2.99 6.03 -3.95
CA GLU A 53 2.47 4.65 -4.06
C GLU A 53 1.30 4.55 -5.04
N TYR A 54 0.39 5.53 -5.02
CA TYR A 54 -0.71 5.61 -5.99
C TYR A 54 -0.19 5.73 -7.43
N LEU A 55 0.79 6.60 -7.67
CA LEU A 55 1.39 6.77 -9.00
C LEU A 55 2.09 5.49 -9.47
N VAL A 56 2.87 4.84 -8.61
CA VAL A 56 3.54 3.57 -8.92
C VAL A 56 2.52 2.50 -9.28
N SER A 57 1.44 2.37 -8.50
CA SER A 57 0.36 1.41 -8.73
C SER A 57 -0.37 1.65 -10.05
N VAL A 58 -0.67 2.91 -10.39
CA VAL A 58 -1.35 3.28 -11.64
C VAL A 58 -0.46 3.05 -12.86
N MET A 59 0.83 3.39 -12.77
CA MET A 59 1.75 3.22 -13.88
C MET A 59 2.10 1.75 -14.13
N ALA A 60 2.07 0.92 -13.09
CA ALA A 60 2.39 -0.51 -13.13
C ALA A 60 3.68 -0.82 -13.92
N ALA A 61 4.68 0.07 -13.82
CA ALA A 61 5.89 -0.01 -14.61
C ALA A 61 6.70 -1.27 -14.26
N GLN A 62 7.25 -1.93 -15.29
CA GLN A 62 8.11 -3.09 -15.10
C GLN A 62 9.57 -2.66 -15.13
N CYS A 63 10.22 -2.64 -13.97
CA CYS A 63 11.58 -2.10 -13.79
C CYS A 63 12.66 -3.20 -13.72
N MET A 64 12.42 -4.36 -14.34
CA MET A 64 13.37 -5.49 -14.31
C MET A 64 14.63 -5.25 -15.15
N LEU A 65 14.51 -4.47 -16.24
CA LEU A 65 15.60 -4.10 -17.13
C LEU A 65 15.47 -2.62 -17.47
N TRP A 66 16.60 -1.95 -17.76
CA TRP A 66 16.58 -0.55 -18.21
C TRP A 66 15.65 -0.37 -19.42
N GLN A 67 15.68 -1.31 -20.38
CA GLN A 67 14.83 -1.28 -21.58
C GLN A 67 13.33 -1.34 -21.28
N THR A 68 12.91 -1.92 -20.16
CA THR A 68 11.48 -2.05 -19.80
C THR A 68 10.96 -0.84 -19.05
N SER A 69 11.83 -0.02 -18.43
CA SER A 69 11.48 1.28 -17.86
C SER A 69 12.71 2.19 -17.67
N PRO A 70 13.16 2.91 -18.72
CA PRO A 70 14.36 3.74 -18.67
C PRO A 70 14.30 4.85 -17.61
N ALA A 71 13.19 5.59 -17.61
CA ALA A 71 12.99 6.72 -16.70
C ALA A 71 12.95 6.29 -15.22
N ALA A 72 12.36 5.13 -14.92
CA ALA A 72 12.35 4.59 -13.55
C ALA A 72 13.77 4.22 -13.10
N THR A 73 14.56 3.58 -13.98
CA THR A 73 15.94 3.18 -13.69
C THR A 73 16.83 4.41 -13.46
N GLU A 74 16.69 5.44 -14.29
CA GLU A 74 17.42 6.70 -14.14
C GLU A 74 17.03 7.42 -12.84
N LEU A 75 15.74 7.49 -12.53
CA LEU A 75 15.25 8.12 -11.30
C LEU A 75 15.75 7.39 -10.05
N GLU A 76 15.71 6.07 -10.03
CA GLU A 76 16.25 5.26 -8.93
C GLU A 76 17.73 5.57 -8.68
N THR A 77 18.53 5.59 -9.76
CA THR A 77 19.96 5.91 -9.67
C THR A 77 20.18 7.29 -9.05
N ARG A 78 19.43 8.30 -9.50
CA ARG A 78 19.54 9.68 -8.98
C ARG A 78 19.13 9.79 -7.51
N VAL A 79 18.06 9.11 -7.10
CA VAL A 79 17.58 9.14 -5.71
C VAL A 79 18.57 8.42 -4.78
N VAL A 80 19.13 7.29 -5.21
CA VAL A 80 20.20 6.60 -4.45
C VAL A 80 21.42 7.51 -4.31
N ASP A 81 21.82 8.21 -5.37
CA ASP A 81 22.93 9.17 -5.31
C ASP A 81 22.66 10.33 -4.35
N TRP A 82 21.41 10.79 -4.21
CA TRP A 82 21.05 11.82 -3.22
C TRP A 82 21.10 11.32 -1.77
N MET A 83 20.94 10.02 -1.54
CA MET A 83 20.94 9.41 -0.20
C MET A 83 22.31 8.93 0.27
N ARG A 84 23.31 8.90 -0.62
CA ARG A 84 24.71 8.60 -0.30
C ARG A 84 25.37 9.74 0.45
#